data_AF-L7FLA6-F1
#
_entry.id   AF-L7FLA6-F1
#
_cell.length_a   1.000
_cell.length_b   1.000
_cell.length_c   1.000
_cell.angle_alpha   90.00
_cell.angle_beta   90.00
_cell.angle_gamma   90.00
#
_symmetry.space_group_name_H-M   'P 1'
#
loop_
_entity.id
_entity.type
_entity.pdbx_description
1 polymer ?
#
loop_
_entity_poly.entity_id
_entity_poly.type
_entity_poly.pdbx_seq_one_letter_code
_entity_poly.pdbx_strand_id
1 'polypeptide(L)'
;MPKRLDGFHIMIVSKNSDQIHDFFTLETVCRKFMENITKFHFNPIPLTPKTLKYFPRIETLNIWSKDEEAFMNKVWDDSLVTPNISKVNFFRVVIWYEVYYKTSVIKKSSNFVFKNIVYGEGDRLKYGDVVSFGVATVGEDVLNGHVTLNNIKIHKMF
;
A
#
# COMPACT_ATOMS: atom_id res chain seq x y z
N MET A 1 16.00 -32.71 -17.55
CA MET A 1 16.82 -31.70 -16.85
C MET A 1 16.10 -31.26 -15.58
N PRO A 2 16.79 -31.07 -14.44
CA PRO A 2 16.15 -30.52 -13.25
C PRO A 2 15.69 -29.08 -13.51
N LYS A 3 14.43 -28.77 -13.19
CA LYS A 3 13.93 -27.39 -13.20
C LYS A 3 14.65 -26.63 -12.09
N ARG A 4 15.40 -25.58 -12.44
CA ARG A 4 16.15 -24.74 -11.50
C ARG A 4 15.55 -23.34 -11.50
N LEU A 5 15.40 -22.75 -10.32
CA LEU A 5 15.00 -21.35 -10.19
C LEU A 5 15.97 -20.43 -10.93
N ASP A 6 15.45 -19.42 -11.59
CA ASP A 6 16.24 -18.36 -12.20
C ASP A 6 16.14 -17.03 -11.47
N GLY A 7 16.89 -16.04 -11.97
CA GLY A 7 16.98 -14.73 -11.34
C GLY A 7 15.66 -13.96 -11.35
N PHE A 8 14.68 -14.32 -12.19
CA PHE A 8 13.35 -13.74 -12.19
C PHE A 8 12.43 -14.47 -11.20
N HIS A 9 12.43 -15.80 -11.25
CA HIS A 9 11.64 -16.60 -10.31
C HIS A 9 12.09 -16.36 -8.86
N ILE A 10 13.38 -16.16 -8.60
CA ILE A 10 13.89 -15.88 -7.25
C ILE A 10 13.42 -14.51 -6.74
N MET A 11 13.31 -13.51 -7.62
CA MET A 11 12.74 -12.20 -7.29
C MET A 11 11.27 -12.35 -6.88
N ILE A 12 10.51 -13.21 -7.56
CA ILE A 12 9.13 -13.51 -7.19
C ILE A 12 9.07 -14.21 -5.83
N VAL A 13 9.90 -15.23 -5.62
CA VAL A 13 9.93 -16.00 -4.36
C VAL A 13 10.27 -15.10 -3.17
N SER A 14 11.26 -14.21 -3.32
CA SER A 14 11.68 -13.28 -2.26
C SER A 14 10.65 -12.24 -1.84
N LYS A 15 9.53 -12.10 -2.57
CA LYS A 15 8.40 -11.27 -2.10
C LYS A 15 7.69 -11.85 -0.88
N ASN A 16 7.89 -13.13 -0.58
CA ASN A 16 7.34 -13.78 0.61
C ASN A 16 8.29 -13.70 1.82
N SER A 17 9.40 -12.96 1.70
CA SER A 17 10.31 -12.70 2.82
C SER A 17 9.76 -11.57 3.68
N ASP A 18 9.86 -11.72 5.00
CA ASP A 18 9.39 -10.71 5.96
C ASP A 18 10.53 -9.80 6.44
N GLN A 19 11.78 -10.27 6.31
CA GLN A 19 12.94 -9.59 6.87
C GLN A 19 13.97 -9.24 5.79
N ILE A 20 14.63 -8.09 5.95
CA ILE A 20 15.69 -7.65 5.03
C ILE A 20 16.85 -8.65 4.96
N HIS A 21 17.12 -9.37 6.06
CA HIS A 21 18.16 -10.40 6.13
C HIS A 21 17.94 -11.55 5.13
N ASP A 22 16.69 -11.89 4.84
CA ASP A 22 16.37 -12.98 3.91
C ASP A 22 16.79 -12.62 2.49
N PHE A 23 16.65 -11.36 2.10
CA PHE A 23 17.11 -10.87 0.80
C PHE A 23 18.63 -10.99 0.65
N PHE A 24 19.39 -10.58 1.68
CA PHE A 24 20.85 -10.74 1.66
C PHE A 24 21.26 -12.20 1.62
N THR A 25 20.63 -13.04 2.45
CA THR A 25 20.87 -14.48 2.46
C THR A 25 20.64 -15.09 1.08
N LEU A 26 19.60 -14.65 0.39
CA LEU A 26 19.28 -15.14 -0.95
C LEU A 26 20.34 -14.77 -1.99
N GLU A 27 20.87 -13.54 -1.93
CA GLU A 27 21.91 -13.09 -2.85
C GLU A 27 23.25 -13.83 -2.64
N THR A 28 23.54 -14.29 -1.41
CA THR A 28 24.78 -15.02 -1.12
C THR A 28 24.76 -16.48 -1.54
N VAL A 29 23.58 -17.07 -1.82
CA VAL A 29 23.46 -18.49 -2.22
C VAL A 29 24.25 -18.80 -3.49
N CYS A 30 24.14 -17.96 -4.52
CA CYS A 30 24.88 -18.14 -5.76
C CYS A 30 24.93 -16.86 -6.60
N ARG A 31 25.91 -16.79 -7.52
CA ARG A 31 26.09 -15.66 -8.45
C ARG A 31 24.84 -15.32 -9.28
N LYS A 32 23.95 -16.28 -9.53
CA LYS A 32 22.71 -16.07 -10.28
C LYS A 32 21.70 -15.18 -9.55
N PHE A 33 21.75 -15.17 -8.22
CA PHE A 33 20.83 -14.42 -7.37
C PHE A 33 21.42 -13.10 -6.87
N MET A 34 22.68 -12.82 -7.20
CA MET A 34 23.30 -11.54 -6.93
C MET A 34 22.46 -10.39 -7.51
N GLU A 35 22.44 -9.25 -6.82
CA GLU A 35 21.70 -8.04 -7.22
C GLU A 35 20.17 -8.20 -7.27
N ASN A 36 19.60 -9.27 -6.70
CA ASN A 36 18.15 -9.47 -6.59
C ASN A 36 17.41 -8.28 -5.96
N ILE A 37 17.97 -7.68 -4.91
CA ILE A 37 17.42 -6.51 -4.21
C ILE A 37 17.29 -5.30 -5.15
N THR A 38 18.22 -5.13 -6.09
CA THR A 38 18.22 -3.98 -7.00
C THR A 38 17.14 -4.08 -8.08
N LYS A 39 16.49 -5.24 -8.23
CA LYS A 39 15.40 -5.46 -9.20
C LYS A 39 14.06 -4.90 -8.73
N PHE A 40 13.94 -4.56 -7.44
CA PHE A 40 12.69 -4.06 -6.87
C PHE A 40 12.49 -2.59 -7.19
N HIS A 41 11.36 -2.28 -7.84
CA HIS A 41 10.86 -0.92 -8.08
C HIS A 41 9.77 -0.50 -7.08
N PHE A 42 9.36 -1.43 -6.23
CA PHE A 42 8.47 -1.21 -5.11
C PHE A 42 8.98 -2.01 -3.92
N ASN A 43 8.76 -1.51 -2.71
CA ASN A 43 9.26 -2.17 -1.52
C ASN A 43 8.59 -3.54 -1.35
N PRO A 44 9.37 -4.63 -1.22
CA PRO A 44 8.82 -5.97 -1.02
C PRO A 44 8.39 -6.23 0.43
N ILE A 45 8.88 -5.41 1.37
CA ILE A 45 8.59 -5.43 2.81
C ILE A 45 8.38 -4.00 3.31
N PRO A 46 7.79 -3.81 4.51
CA PRO A 46 7.80 -2.51 5.17
C PRO A 46 9.22 -1.96 5.29
N LEU A 47 9.42 -0.73 4.84
CA LEU A 47 10.72 -0.09 4.90
C LEU A 47 10.84 0.80 6.13
N THR A 48 12.06 0.88 6.65
CA THR A 48 12.49 1.85 7.63
C THR A 48 13.55 2.74 6.98
N PRO A 49 13.91 3.87 7.59
CA PRO A 49 15.01 4.71 7.13
C PRO A 49 16.34 3.94 7.00
N LYS A 50 16.55 2.95 7.88
CA LYS A 50 17.75 2.11 7.85
C LYS A 50 17.72 1.11 6.70
N THR A 51 16.54 0.61 6.31
CA THR A 51 16.42 -0.43 5.27
C THR A 51 16.20 0.15 3.87
N LEU A 52 15.65 1.36 3.74
CA LEU A 52 15.42 2.01 2.44
C LEU A 52 16.69 2.10 1.59
N LYS A 53 17.84 2.40 2.20
CA LYS A 53 19.13 2.54 1.51
C LYS A 53 19.56 1.28 0.74
N TYR A 54 19.03 0.10 1.09
CA TYR A 54 19.36 -1.14 0.41
C TYR A 54 18.57 -1.34 -0.89
N PHE A 55 17.44 -0.66 -1.06
CA PHE A 55 16.61 -0.75 -2.26
C PHE A 55 16.75 0.54 -3.09
N PRO A 56 17.79 0.67 -3.93
CA PRO A 56 18.10 1.94 -4.60
C PRO A 56 17.12 2.34 -5.71
N ARG A 57 16.26 1.42 -6.18
CA ARG A 57 15.35 1.64 -7.32
C ARG A 57 13.87 1.74 -6.92
N ILE A 58 13.56 1.92 -5.64
CA ILE A 58 12.16 2.07 -5.21
C ILE A 58 11.58 3.37 -5.77
N GLU A 59 10.57 3.21 -6.62
CA GLU A 59 9.77 4.29 -7.19
C GLU A 59 8.36 4.30 -6.58
N THR A 60 7.87 3.13 -6.16
CA THR A 60 6.56 2.97 -5.53
C THR A 60 6.70 2.51 -4.08
N LEU A 61 6.20 3.30 -3.14
CA LEU A 61 6.11 2.92 -1.73
C LEU A 61 4.74 2.27 -1.45
N ASN A 62 4.72 1.03 -1.00
CA ASN A 62 3.57 0.34 -0.43
C ASN A 62 3.60 0.49 1.09
N ILE A 63 2.45 0.83 1.68
CA ILE A 63 2.25 0.94 3.12
C ILE A 63 1.06 0.05 3.50
N TRP A 64 1.28 -0.92 4.39
CA TRP A 64 0.28 -1.93 4.77
C TRP A 64 -0.36 -1.68 6.13
N SER A 65 0.18 -0.77 6.94
CA SER A 65 -0.42 -0.38 8.23
C SER A 65 -0.15 1.10 8.57
N LYS A 66 -0.84 1.64 9.58
CA LYS A 66 -0.66 3.04 10.00
C LYS A 66 0.63 3.31 10.75
N ASP A 67 1.22 2.26 11.31
CA ASP A 67 2.41 2.33 12.13
C ASP A 67 3.71 2.23 11.30
N GLU A 68 3.58 2.15 9.98
CA GLU A 68 4.70 2.09 9.04
C GLU A 68 5.20 3.48 8.63
N GLU A 69 6.50 3.54 8.30
CA GLU A 69 7.16 4.77 7.89
C GLU A 69 6.65 5.26 6.53
N ALA A 70 6.21 6.52 6.48
CA ALA A 70 5.77 7.17 5.25
C ALA A 70 6.84 8.07 4.62
N PHE A 71 8.03 8.19 5.22
CA PHE A 71 9.17 8.99 4.75
C PHE A 71 8.79 10.45 4.49
N MET A 72 8.08 11.04 5.45
CA MET A 72 7.47 12.38 5.39
C MET A 72 6.44 12.59 4.27
N ASN A 73 5.98 11.53 3.60
CA ASN A 73 4.78 11.61 2.77
C ASN A 73 3.59 11.70 3.73
N LYS A 74 3.06 12.92 3.94
CA LYS A 74 1.92 13.19 4.83
C LYS A 74 0.64 12.51 4.32
N VAL A 75 0.49 11.22 4.61
CA VAL A 75 -0.73 10.44 4.38
C VAL A 75 -1.84 11.03 5.25
N TRP A 76 -1.51 11.22 6.52
CA TRP A 76 -2.31 11.84 7.56
C TRP A 76 -1.59 12.99 8.24
N ASP A 77 -2.34 13.83 8.94
CA ASP A 77 -1.79 14.92 9.74
C ASP A 77 -0.99 14.41 10.96
N ASP A 78 -1.30 13.21 11.44
CA ASP A 78 -0.67 12.51 12.56
C ASP A 78 0.30 11.39 12.13
N SER A 79 0.61 11.27 10.83
CA SER A 79 1.52 10.25 10.31
C SER A 79 2.81 10.21 11.16
N LEU A 80 3.28 9.02 11.51
CA LEU A 80 4.56 8.87 12.21
C LEU A 80 5.65 9.56 11.40
N VAL A 81 6.18 10.66 11.96
CA VAL A 81 7.34 11.35 11.42
C VAL A 81 8.50 10.97 12.30
N THR A 82 9.40 10.15 11.77
CA THR A 82 10.69 9.96 12.39
C THR A 82 11.47 11.28 12.38
N PRO A 83 11.97 11.75 13.55
CA PRO A 83 12.76 12.97 13.60
C PRO A 83 14.01 12.85 12.73
N ASN A 84 14.43 13.96 12.11
CA ASN A 84 15.68 14.08 11.33
C ASN A 84 15.74 13.26 10.03
N ILE A 85 14.60 12.95 9.43
CA ILE A 85 14.55 12.25 8.14
C ILE A 85 14.25 13.25 7.04
N SER A 86 14.93 13.11 5.90
CA SER A 86 14.62 13.90 4.71
C SER A 86 13.46 13.27 3.96
N LYS A 87 12.55 14.09 3.44
CA LYS A 87 11.42 13.61 2.63
C LYS A 87 11.95 12.83 1.43
N VAL A 88 11.42 11.62 1.24
CA VAL A 88 11.69 10.80 0.06
C VAL A 88 10.54 10.95 -0.92
N ASN A 89 10.86 11.39 -2.13
CA ASN A 89 9.88 11.57 -3.19
C ASN A 89 9.72 10.26 -3.98
N PHE A 90 8.66 9.52 -3.68
CA PHE A 90 8.26 8.36 -4.49
C PHE A 90 7.37 8.80 -5.66
N PHE A 91 7.53 8.15 -6.82
CA PHE A 91 6.63 8.36 -7.96
C PHE A 91 5.18 8.03 -7.58
N ARG A 92 4.99 7.02 -6.73
CA ARG A 92 3.67 6.61 -6.24
C ARG A 92 3.74 6.12 -4.80
N VAL A 93 2.71 6.41 -4.02
CA VAL A 93 2.51 5.82 -2.68
C VAL A 93 1.19 5.05 -2.67
N VAL A 94 1.24 3.76 -2.41
CA VAL A 94 0.09 2.85 -2.40
C VAL A 94 -0.25 2.48 -0.96
N ILE A 95 -1.47 2.78 -0.57
CA ILE A 95 -2.03 2.50 0.74
C ILE A 95 -2.90 1.24 0.66
N TRP A 96 -2.51 0.20 1.40
CA TRP A 96 -3.19 -1.09 1.39
C TRP A 96 -4.17 -1.30 2.55
N TYR A 97 -3.90 -0.70 3.70
CA TYR A 97 -4.85 -0.75 4.82
C TYR A 97 -6.10 0.09 4.54
N GLU A 98 -7.07 -0.11 5.41
CA GLU A 98 -8.37 0.52 5.35
C GLU A 98 -8.34 2.06 5.47
N VAL A 99 -8.98 2.74 4.52
CA VAL A 99 -9.17 4.20 4.56
C VAL A 99 -10.61 4.59 4.24
N TYR A 100 -11.13 5.60 4.93
CA TYR A 100 -12.46 6.14 4.61
C TYR A 100 -12.50 6.88 3.27
N TYR A 101 -13.65 6.85 2.60
CA TYR A 101 -13.84 7.39 1.26
C TYR A 101 -13.50 8.88 1.18
N LYS A 102 -13.89 9.68 2.17
CA LYS A 102 -13.52 11.10 2.30
C LYS A 102 -12.02 11.33 2.13
N THR A 103 -11.18 10.49 2.74
CA THR A 103 -9.72 10.62 2.65
C THR A 103 -9.24 10.43 1.21
N SER A 104 -9.78 9.42 0.52
CA SER A 104 -9.42 9.14 -0.87
C SER A 104 -9.80 10.30 -1.80
N VAL A 105 -10.95 10.94 -1.56
CA VAL A 105 -11.42 12.10 -2.33
C VAL A 105 -10.53 13.32 -2.11
N ILE A 106 -10.16 13.61 -0.86
CA ILE A 106 -9.28 14.75 -0.52
C ILE A 106 -7.91 14.61 -1.18
N LYS A 107 -7.39 13.38 -1.28
CA LYS A 107 -6.07 13.07 -1.83
C LYS A 107 -6.11 12.62 -3.30
N LYS A 108 -7.19 12.90 -4.04
CA LYS A 108 -7.36 12.41 -5.42
C LYS A 108 -6.33 12.98 -6.42
N SER A 109 -5.80 14.18 -6.16
CA SER A 109 -4.86 14.89 -7.06
C SER A 109 -3.38 14.66 -6.75
N SER A 110 -3.06 13.81 -5.77
CA SER A 110 -1.69 13.51 -5.37
C SER A 110 -1.22 12.15 -5.92
N ASN A 111 0.03 11.78 -5.64
CA ASN A 111 0.64 10.52 -6.06
C ASN A 111 0.17 9.30 -5.22
N PHE A 112 -0.93 9.43 -4.47
CA PHE A 112 -1.45 8.39 -3.60
C PHE A 112 -2.47 7.51 -4.31
N VAL A 113 -2.41 6.20 -4.04
CA VAL A 113 -3.39 5.21 -4.51
C VAL A 113 -3.88 4.43 -3.31
N PHE A 114 -5.19 4.40 -3.11
CA PHE A 114 -5.82 3.68 -2.00
C PHE A 114 -6.45 2.38 -2.53
N LYS A 115 -6.10 1.24 -1.92
CA LYS A 115 -6.56 -0.08 -2.36
C LYS A 115 -7.75 -0.61 -1.59
N ASN A 116 -7.89 -0.22 -0.31
CA ASN A 116 -9.01 -0.63 0.53
C ASN A 116 -9.78 0.61 1.04
N ILE A 117 -10.69 1.11 0.19
CA ILE A 117 -11.51 2.27 0.52
C ILE A 117 -12.82 1.80 1.14
N VAL A 118 -13.15 2.33 2.31
CA VAL A 118 -14.39 2.07 3.03
C VAL A 118 -15.29 3.29 2.94
N TYR A 119 -16.54 3.06 2.59
CA TYR A 119 -17.58 4.07 2.67
C TYR A 119 -18.27 3.93 4.02
N GLY A 120 -18.04 4.87 4.95
CA GLY A 120 -18.62 4.83 6.30
C GLY A 120 -19.81 5.77 6.49
N GLU A 121 -20.41 5.80 7.68
CA GLU A 121 -21.57 6.66 7.97
C GLU A 121 -21.27 8.15 7.69
N GLY A 122 -20.10 8.63 8.11
CA GLY A 122 -19.68 10.01 7.86
C GLY A 122 -19.53 10.35 6.36
N ASP A 123 -19.21 9.35 5.53
CA ASP A 123 -19.19 9.53 4.08
C ASP A 123 -20.61 9.57 3.53
N ARG A 124 -21.51 8.70 4.00
CA ARG A 124 -22.93 8.71 3.63
C ARG A 124 -23.59 10.06 3.95
N LEU A 125 -23.40 10.55 5.17
CA LEU A 125 -23.96 11.85 5.59
C LEU A 125 -23.47 13.01 4.72
N LYS A 126 -22.28 12.90 4.13
CA LYS A 126 -21.68 13.95 3.31
C LYS A 126 -21.94 13.80 1.81
N TYR A 127 -21.91 12.58 1.30
CA TYR A 127 -21.93 12.28 -0.14
C TYR A 127 -23.20 11.51 -0.58
N GLY A 128 -24.09 11.16 0.35
CA GLY A 128 -25.37 10.51 0.11
C GLY A 128 -25.33 8.98 0.13
N ASP A 129 -26.37 8.32 -0.39
CA ASP A 129 -26.49 6.86 -0.37
C ASP A 129 -25.89 6.16 -1.62
N VAL A 130 -25.26 6.94 -2.50
CA VAL A 130 -24.64 6.42 -3.73
C VAL A 130 -23.17 6.15 -3.50
N VAL A 131 -22.83 4.86 -3.43
CA VAL A 131 -21.44 4.41 -3.26
C VAL A 131 -20.70 4.58 -4.57
N SER A 132 -19.72 5.49 -4.56
CA SER A 132 -18.92 5.83 -5.74
C SER A 132 -17.98 4.70 -6.16
N PHE A 133 -17.58 4.73 -7.44
CA PHE A 133 -16.66 3.75 -8.01
C PHE A 133 -15.32 3.74 -7.28
N GLY A 134 -14.79 2.54 -7.00
CA GLY A 134 -13.51 2.34 -6.33
C GLY A 134 -13.59 2.11 -4.81
N VAL A 135 -14.78 2.17 -4.22
CA VAL A 135 -15.02 1.68 -2.84
C VAL A 135 -14.93 0.16 -2.81
N ALA A 136 -14.10 -0.36 -1.90
CA ALA A 136 -13.93 -1.80 -1.71
C ALA A 136 -14.98 -2.36 -0.75
N THR A 137 -15.34 -1.60 0.30
CA THR A 137 -16.21 -2.05 1.37
C THR A 137 -17.20 -0.94 1.78
N VAL A 138 -18.43 -1.32 2.14
CA VAL A 138 -19.40 -0.45 2.78
C VAL A 138 -19.39 -0.76 4.27
N GLY A 139 -19.18 0.23 5.13
CA GLY A 139 -19.14 0.05 6.58
C GLY A 139 -20.48 -0.42 7.14
N GLU A 140 -20.45 -1.23 8.20
CA GLU A 140 -21.67 -1.75 8.85
C GLU A 140 -22.56 -0.62 9.39
N ASP A 141 -21.93 0.46 9.84
CA ASP A 141 -22.53 1.69 10.36
C ASP A 141 -23.34 2.48 9.30
N VAL A 142 -23.04 2.30 8.02
CA VAL A 142 -23.76 2.96 6.91
C VAL A 142 -25.25 2.60 6.89
N LEU A 143 -25.58 1.39 7.35
CA LEU A 143 -26.95 0.88 7.37
C LEU A 143 -27.79 1.44 8.52
N ASN A 144 -27.17 2.11 9.50
CA ASN A 144 -27.89 2.67 10.63
C ASN A 144 -28.90 3.73 10.16
N GLY A 145 -30.18 3.50 10.49
CA GLY A 145 -31.30 4.36 10.06
C GLY A 145 -31.94 3.96 8.73
N HIS A 146 -31.41 2.95 8.02
CA HIS A 146 -32.08 2.38 6.85
C HIS A 146 -32.92 1.16 7.24
N VAL A 147 -34.20 1.18 6.85
CA VAL A 147 -35.13 0.06 7.10
C VAL A 147 -34.98 -1.03 6.03
N THR A 148 -34.44 -0.70 4.85
CA THR A 148 -34.24 -1.64 3.72
C THR A 148 -32.99 -1.32 2.90
N LEU A 149 -32.37 -2.35 2.31
CA LEU A 149 -31.17 -2.24 1.46
C LEU A 149 -31.40 -1.55 0.10
N ASN A 150 -32.65 -1.25 -0.28
CA ASN A 150 -32.98 -0.60 -1.56
C ASN A 150 -32.42 0.82 -1.71
N ASN A 151 -31.98 1.43 -0.61
CA ASN A 151 -31.54 2.82 -0.59
C ASN A 151 -30.05 2.98 -0.94
N ILE A 152 -29.23 1.93 -0.80
CA ILE A 152 -27.80 1.99 -1.12
C ILE A 152 -27.57 1.50 -2.54
N LYS A 153 -27.07 2.39 -3.40
CA LYS A 153 -26.69 2.04 -4.77
C LYS A 153 -25.19 1.79 -4.85
N ILE A 154 -24.81 0.55 -5.10
CA ILE A 154 -23.43 0.15 -5.37
C ILE A 154 -23.27 0.04 -6.89
N HIS A 155 -22.40 0.87 -7.47
CA HIS A 155 -22.00 0.69 -8.87
C HIS A 155 -21.16 -0.58 -8.99
N LYS A 156 -21.77 -1.69 -9.44
CA LYS A 156 -21.04 -2.93 -9.75
C LYS A 156 -20.00 -2.66 -10.84
N MET A 157 -18.77 -3.13 -10.61
CA MET A 157 -17.80 -3.39 -11.66
C MET A 157 -18.30 -4.61 -12.45
N PHE A 158 -18.60 -4.42 -13.74
CA PHE A 158 -18.74 -5.53 -14.69
C PHE A 158 -17.35 -5.98 -15.15
#